data_AF-A0A8T4IR53-F1
#
_entry.id   AF-A0A8T4IR53-F1
#
_cell.length_a   1.000
_cell.length_b   1.000
_cell.length_c   1.000
_cell.angle_alpha   90.00
_cell.angle_beta   90.00
_cell.angle_gamma   90.00
#
_symmetry.space_group_name_H-M   'P 1'
#
loop_
_entity.id
_entity.type
_entity.pdbx_description
1 polymer ?
#
loop_
_entity_poly.entity_id
_entity_poly.type
_entity_poly.pdbx_seq_one_letter_code
_entity_poly.pdbx_strand_id
1 'polypeptide(L)'
;MPAVPAIDTVARRYVAVLAAGALLPLAGCSSTTEDSAGGATGAARDVPTASRAQVAEGGTLRWAVDSVPQTFNTYQPDADATTDRVAGATLPSLFTLDEKARPQANKDYLVSAKVTASKPRQTVVYKLNPKAKWNDGRSLGAKDFVAQWKALNGRHGAYWSARNAGYNRIAKIGKGPGAHQVKVVFGKPYADWQSLFAPLYPKSAMRGPHAFNQGSRKKLPVSAGPFKLSRVSKASRSVSLVRDPAWWGERAKLDRIRLKAVPRAKRAAALEGHKLDLAEVDGGVAQLVSAANASSKNGDQADKQLPQRGAPSAPGEAGHAARGGEGGE
;
A
#
# COMPACT_ATOMS: atom_id res chain seq x y z
N MET A 1 46.99 -13.15 -58.69
CA MET A 1 45.92 -13.22 -59.71
C MET A 1 46.05 -14.56 -60.41
N PRO A 2 44.97 -15.28 -60.80
CA PRO A 2 43.61 -14.81 -61.15
C PRO A 2 42.56 -15.23 -60.10
N ALA A 3 41.39 -14.60 -59.89
CA ALA A 3 40.36 -14.01 -60.75
C ALA A 3 39.30 -15.02 -61.28
N VAL A 4 38.21 -15.16 -60.49
CA VAL A 4 36.74 -15.20 -60.78
C VAL A 4 36.30 -15.44 -62.25
N PRO A 5 35.23 -16.23 -62.52
CA PRO A 5 33.89 -15.62 -62.69
C PRO A 5 32.68 -16.44 -62.17
N ALA A 6 31.59 -15.70 -61.95
CA ALA A 6 30.21 -16.14 -61.72
C ALA A 6 29.50 -16.51 -63.05
N ILE A 7 28.28 -17.06 -62.98
CA ILE A 7 27.09 -16.69 -63.81
C ILE A 7 25.84 -17.42 -63.31
N ASP A 8 24.73 -16.68 -63.36
CA ASP A 8 23.38 -16.94 -62.89
C ASP A 8 22.48 -17.87 -63.75
N THR A 9 21.45 -18.40 -63.06
CA THR A 9 20.06 -18.72 -63.49
C THR A 9 19.77 -19.57 -64.72
N VAL A 10 19.08 -20.72 -64.52
CA VAL A 10 17.82 -21.09 -65.22
C VAL A 10 16.96 -22.01 -64.32
N ALA A 11 15.65 -21.77 -64.34
CA ALA A 11 14.60 -22.37 -63.53
C ALA A 11 14.11 -23.77 -64.00
N ARG A 12 13.71 -24.64 -63.06
CA ARG A 12 12.31 -25.08 -62.82
C ARG A 12 12.22 -26.39 -62.01
N ARG A 13 11.39 -26.30 -60.96
CA ARG A 13 10.28 -27.22 -60.58
C ARG A 13 10.54 -28.40 -59.63
N TYR A 14 9.72 -28.35 -58.56
CA TYR A 14 9.20 -29.39 -57.67
C TYR A 14 10.12 -29.95 -56.58
N VAL A 15 10.00 -29.34 -55.38
CA VAL A 15 9.97 -30.10 -54.14
C VAL A 15 8.75 -29.63 -53.34
N ALA A 16 7.73 -30.48 -53.29
CA ALA A 16 6.68 -30.40 -52.30
C ALA A 16 7.25 -30.91 -50.97
N VAL A 17 7.30 -30.04 -49.95
CA VAL A 17 7.50 -30.48 -48.56
C VAL A 17 6.35 -29.93 -47.73
N LEU A 18 5.70 -30.87 -47.06
CA LEU A 18 4.58 -30.75 -46.16
C LEU A 18 4.85 -29.70 -45.06
N ALA A 19 4.04 -28.65 -45.02
CA ALA A 19 3.97 -27.76 -43.86
C ALA A 19 3.06 -28.42 -42.79
N ALA A 20 3.63 -29.37 -42.04
CA ALA A 20 3.09 -29.80 -40.75
C ALA A 20 3.95 -29.19 -39.64
N GLY A 21 3.76 -27.90 -39.40
CA GLY A 21 4.34 -27.16 -38.29
C GLY A 21 3.26 -26.77 -37.30
N ALA A 22 2.77 -27.73 -36.52
CA ALA A 22 1.96 -27.45 -35.34
C ALA A 22 2.87 -26.81 -34.27
N LEU A 23 3.03 -25.50 -34.34
CA LEU A 23 3.47 -24.70 -33.19
C LEU A 23 2.30 -24.65 -32.22
N LEU A 24 2.46 -25.34 -31.08
CA LEU A 24 1.59 -25.19 -29.90
C LEU A 24 1.78 -23.77 -29.32
N PRO A 25 0.79 -22.86 -29.38
CA PRO A 25 0.72 -21.81 -28.38
C PRO A 25 0.27 -22.47 -27.07
N LEU A 26 1.12 -22.39 -26.06
CA LEU A 26 0.72 -22.61 -24.67
C LEU A 26 -0.49 -21.72 -24.37
N ALA A 27 -1.63 -22.37 -24.17
CA ALA A 27 -2.90 -21.74 -23.87
C ALA A 27 -2.82 -20.99 -22.53
N GLY A 28 -2.65 -19.67 -22.59
CA GLY A 28 -3.20 -18.75 -21.61
C GLY A 28 -4.66 -18.51 -21.97
N CYS A 29 -5.59 -19.19 -21.30
CA CYS A 29 -7.00 -18.92 -21.47
C CYS A 29 -7.38 -17.62 -20.73
N SER A 30 -7.40 -16.51 -21.46
CA SER A 30 -8.35 -15.42 -21.18
C SER A 30 -9.47 -15.51 -22.22
N SER A 31 -10.69 -15.80 -21.78
CA SER A 31 -11.87 -15.64 -22.62
C SER A 31 -12.16 -14.15 -22.78
N THR A 32 -11.86 -13.61 -23.95
CA THR A 32 -12.33 -12.30 -24.40
C THR A 32 -13.74 -12.42 -24.95
N THR A 33 -14.68 -11.72 -24.33
CA THR A 33 -15.87 -11.22 -25.01
C THR A 33 -15.68 -9.71 -25.13
N GLU A 34 -15.83 -9.20 -26.34
CA GLU A 34 -15.54 -7.82 -26.71
C GLU A 34 -16.57 -6.87 -26.08
N ASP A 35 -16.08 -5.98 -25.20
CA ASP A 35 -16.50 -4.58 -25.08
C ASP A 35 -15.44 -3.87 -24.21
N SER A 36 -14.40 -3.36 -24.87
CA SER A 36 -13.25 -2.72 -24.20
C SER A 36 -13.54 -1.26 -23.86
N ALA A 37 -14.16 -1.05 -22.69
CA ALA A 37 -14.08 0.22 -21.97
C ALA A 37 -13.20 0.05 -20.71
N GLY A 38 -11.99 0.60 -20.78
CA GLY A 38 -11.19 1.00 -19.61
C GLY A 38 -10.60 -0.12 -18.77
N GLY A 39 -9.33 -0.46 -19.04
CA GLY A 39 -8.51 -1.30 -18.17
C GLY A 39 -8.39 -0.73 -16.75
N ALA A 40 -9.21 -1.26 -15.85
CA ALA A 40 -8.93 -1.27 -14.42
C ALA A 40 -8.11 -2.53 -14.13
N THR A 41 -6.85 -2.38 -13.75
CA THR A 41 -6.13 -3.41 -12.99
C THR A 41 -6.70 -3.45 -11.56
N GLY A 42 -7.99 -3.73 -11.45
CA GLY A 42 -8.70 -3.80 -10.19
C GLY A 42 -8.69 -5.24 -9.71
N ALA A 43 -7.80 -5.58 -8.79
CA ALA A 43 -8.09 -6.70 -7.90
C ALA A 43 -9.48 -6.42 -7.29
N ALA A 44 -10.41 -7.36 -7.45
CA ALA A 44 -11.74 -7.26 -6.87
C ALA A 44 -11.59 -6.93 -5.38
N ARG A 45 -12.28 -5.86 -4.93
CA ARG A 45 -12.30 -5.51 -3.51
C ARG A 45 -13.43 -6.29 -2.85
N ASP A 46 -13.05 -7.29 -2.07
CA ASP A 46 -14.01 -8.12 -1.32
C ASP A 46 -14.61 -7.40 -0.10
N VAL A 47 -14.09 -6.22 0.26
CA VAL A 47 -14.55 -5.40 1.39
C VAL A 47 -15.26 -4.14 0.86
N PRO A 48 -16.51 -3.87 1.28
CA PRO A 48 -17.19 -2.62 0.96
C PRO A 48 -16.40 -1.40 1.42
N THR A 49 -16.39 -0.34 0.61
CA THR A 49 -15.74 0.91 1.01
C THR A 49 -16.60 1.65 2.03
N ALA A 50 -16.08 1.87 3.24
CA ALA A 50 -16.67 2.78 4.22
C ALA A 50 -16.06 4.18 4.05
N SER A 51 -16.90 5.22 4.08
CA SER A 51 -16.43 6.60 4.17
C SER A 51 -15.74 6.83 5.51
N ARG A 52 -14.78 7.76 5.58
CA ARG A 52 -14.06 8.07 6.83
C ARG A 52 -15.01 8.48 7.98
N ALA A 53 -16.15 9.08 7.66
CA ALA A 53 -17.16 9.48 8.64
C ALA A 53 -17.86 8.28 9.31
N GLN A 54 -17.95 7.15 8.61
CA GLN A 54 -18.53 5.90 9.13
C GLN A 54 -17.52 5.08 9.95
N VAL A 55 -16.24 5.46 9.94
CA VAL A 55 -15.20 4.77 10.72
C VAL A 55 -15.18 5.29 12.15
N ALA A 56 -15.38 4.37 13.10
CA ALA A 56 -15.34 4.65 14.53
C ALA A 56 -13.99 5.28 14.95
N GLU A 57 -14.05 6.17 15.94
CA GLU A 57 -12.85 6.75 16.54
C GLU A 57 -12.29 5.86 17.66
N GLY A 58 -10.97 5.86 17.78
CA GLY A 58 -10.23 5.21 18.85
C GLY A 58 -9.92 3.74 18.59
N GLY A 59 -9.69 3.00 19.67
CA GLY A 59 -9.47 1.55 19.61
C GLY A 59 -8.06 1.15 19.16
N THR A 60 -7.85 -0.17 19.08
CA THR A 60 -6.57 -0.78 18.71
C THR A 60 -6.75 -1.71 17.53
N LEU A 61 -6.07 -1.43 16.42
CA LEU A 61 -5.94 -2.36 15.30
C LEU A 61 -4.91 -3.46 15.63
N ARG A 62 -5.33 -4.71 15.67
CA ARG A 62 -4.48 -5.89 15.92
C ARG A 62 -4.12 -6.54 14.59
N TRP A 63 -2.93 -6.23 14.12
CA TRP A 63 -2.43 -6.64 12.81
C TRP A 63 -1.44 -7.80 12.94
N ALA A 64 -1.71 -8.94 12.29
CA ALA A 64 -0.71 -9.98 12.16
C ALA A 64 0.42 -9.58 11.20
N VAL A 65 1.64 -9.89 11.62
CA VAL A 65 2.87 -9.80 10.83
C VAL A 65 3.65 -11.10 10.95
N ASP A 66 4.65 -11.31 10.09
CA ASP A 66 5.44 -12.54 10.10
C ASP A 66 6.43 -12.56 11.29
N SER A 67 6.97 -11.40 11.66
CA SER A 67 8.07 -11.23 12.61
C SER A 67 7.96 -9.92 13.41
N VAL A 68 8.69 -9.83 14.52
CA VAL A 68 9.10 -8.53 15.07
C VAL A 68 10.34 -8.10 14.28
N PRO A 69 10.39 -6.87 13.73
CA PRO A 69 11.46 -6.48 12.82
C PRO A 69 12.80 -6.38 13.56
N GLN A 70 13.89 -6.70 12.87
CA GLN A 70 15.25 -6.59 13.41
C GLN A 70 15.79 -5.16 13.38
N THR A 71 15.20 -4.31 12.54
CA THR A 71 15.52 -2.90 12.40
C THR A 71 14.27 -2.09 12.08
N PHE A 72 14.29 -0.79 12.40
CA PHE A 72 13.31 0.19 11.93
C PHE A 72 13.88 1.07 10.80
N ASN A 73 15.03 0.68 10.21
CA ASN A 73 15.63 1.33 9.06
C ASN A 73 15.37 0.53 7.78
N THR A 74 14.45 0.99 6.92
CA THR A 74 14.06 0.32 5.66
C THR A 74 15.21 0.21 4.67
N TYR A 75 16.30 0.95 4.87
CA TYR A 75 17.45 0.97 3.98
C TYR A 75 18.49 -0.09 4.28
N GLN A 76 18.30 -0.93 5.29
CA GLN A 76 19.25 -1.98 5.70
C GLN A 76 18.85 -3.36 5.15
N PRO A 77 19.82 -4.29 5.03
CA PRO A 77 19.56 -5.65 4.54
C PRO A 77 18.66 -6.48 5.47
N ASP A 78 18.59 -6.14 6.75
CA ASP A 78 17.74 -6.81 7.74
C ASP A 78 16.32 -6.22 7.85
N ALA A 79 15.96 -5.27 6.97
CA ALA A 79 14.61 -4.73 6.88
C ALA A 79 13.65 -5.74 6.24
N ASP A 80 12.47 -5.87 6.83
CA ASP A 80 11.40 -6.78 6.41
C ASP A 80 10.05 -6.05 6.19
N ALA A 81 9.00 -6.79 5.82
CA ALA A 81 7.68 -6.22 5.60
C ALA A 81 7.11 -5.53 6.87
N THR A 82 7.49 -5.98 8.07
CA THR A 82 7.10 -5.34 9.32
C THR A 82 7.81 -3.99 9.49
N THR A 83 9.09 -3.92 9.10
CA THR A 83 9.88 -2.68 9.04
C THR A 83 9.20 -1.66 8.13
N ASP A 84 8.82 -2.08 6.92
CA ASP A 84 8.13 -1.23 5.95
C ASP A 84 6.76 -0.75 6.46
N ARG A 85 6.01 -1.62 7.14
CA ARG A 85 4.72 -1.26 7.77
C ARG A 85 4.87 -0.25 8.90
N VAL A 86 5.91 -0.37 9.72
CA VAL A 86 6.21 0.63 10.76
C VAL A 86 6.63 1.94 10.11
N ALA A 87 7.49 1.91 9.09
CA ALA A 87 7.91 3.10 8.37
C ALA A 87 6.72 3.82 7.71
N GLY A 88 5.81 3.11 7.06
CA GLY A 88 4.62 3.69 6.45
C GLY A 88 3.68 4.42 7.43
N ALA A 89 3.68 4.01 8.71
CA ALA A 89 2.87 4.64 9.75
C ALA A 89 3.58 5.80 10.47
N THR A 90 4.92 5.87 10.39
CA THR A 90 5.75 6.73 11.26
C THR A 90 6.67 7.69 10.51
N LEU A 91 6.98 7.45 9.24
CA LEU A 91 7.96 8.20 8.47
C LEU A 91 7.34 8.84 7.22
N PRO A 92 7.84 10.01 6.79
CA PRO A 92 7.40 10.66 5.57
C PRO A 92 7.62 9.81 4.32
N SER A 93 6.61 9.78 3.45
CA SER A 93 6.76 9.47 2.03
C SER A 93 6.31 10.68 1.22
N LEU A 94 7.21 11.28 0.45
CA LEU A 94 6.93 12.51 -0.30
C LEU A 94 5.94 12.29 -1.46
N PHE A 95 5.88 11.06 -1.94
CA PHE A 95 4.93 10.60 -2.95
C PHE A 95 4.17 9.38 -2.42
N THR A 96 2.89 9.30 -2.81
CA THR A 96 2.07 8.09 -2.68
C THR A 96 1.66 7.64 -4.08
N LEU A 97 1.05 6.46 -4.19
CA LEU A 97 0.45 6.02 -5.45
C LEU A 97 -1.02 6.41 -5.50
N ASP A 98 -1.50 6.86 -6.66
CA ASP A 98 -2.93 7.02 -6.94
C ASP A 98 -3.57 5.65 -7.27
N GLU A 99 -4.88 5.66 -7.55
CA GLU A 99 -5.64 4.45 -7.88
C GLU A 99 -5.15 3.72 -9.14
N LYS A 100 -4.37 4.40 -9.98
CA LYS A 100 -3.76 3.86 -11.21
C LYS A 100 -2.28 3.52 -11.01
N ALA A 101 -1.83 3.42 -9.76
CA ALA A 101 -0.45 3.17 -9.37
C ALA A 101 0.56 4.23 -9.86
N ARG A 102 0.10 5.47 -10.08
CA ARG A 102 0.98 6.57 -10.51
C ARG A 102 1.44 7.39 -9.30
N PRO A 103 2.71 7.82 -9.25
CA PRO A 103 3.19 8.69 -8.18
C PRO A 103 2.45 10.04 -8.15
N GLN A 104 1.88 10.38 -6.99
CA GLN A 104 1.28 11.67 -6.69
C GLN A 104 1.90 12.27 -5.43
N ALA A 105 1.99 13.61 -5.37
CA ALA A 105 2.56 14.30 -4.21
C ALA A 105 1.72 14.03 -2.95
N ASN A 106 2.39 13.62 -1.87
CA ASN A 106 1.75 13.51 -0.57
C ASN A 106 1.62 14.90 0.05
N LYS A 107 0.41 15.46 0.07
CA LYS A 107 0.13 16.83 0.53
C LYS A 107 0.48 17.06 2.01
N ASP A 108 0.57 16.01 2.82
CA ASP A 108 1.02 16.15 4.21
C ASP A 108 2.48 16.61 4.30
N TYR A 109 3.32 16.27 3.31
CA TYR A 109 4.75 16.59 3.31
C TYR A 109 5.18 17.51 2.18
N LEU A 110 4.45 17.53 1.06
CA LEU A 110 4.89 18.12 -0.19
C LEU A 110 3.79 19.00 -0.80
N VAL A 111 4.08 20.29 -0.97
CA VAL A 111 3.23 21.21 -1.74
C VAL A 111 3.40 20.97 -3.23
N SER A 112 4.64 20.76 -3.67
CA SER A 112 4.97 20.42 -5.05
C SER A 112 6.41 19.90 -5.16
N ALA A 113 6.71 19.10 -6.18
CA ALA A 113 8.08 18.86 -6.62
C ALA A 113 8.14 18.94 -8.15
N LYS A 114 9.15 19.65 -8.68
CA LYS A 114 9.28 19.91 -10.11
C LYS A 114 10.73 19.77 -10.56
N VAL A 115 10.93 19.23 -11.76
CA VAL A 115 12.19 19.39 -12.50
C VAL A 115 12.25 20.85 -12.96
N THR A 116 13.16 21.64 -12.41
CA THR A 116 13.30 23.08 -12.73
C THR A 116 14.39 23.34 -13.77
N ALA A 117 15.25 22.37 -14.02
CA ALA A 117 16.24 22.41 -15.09
C ALA A 117 16.53 20.97 -15.54
N SER A 118 16.72 20.78 -16.86
CA SER A 118 17.15 19.50 -17.44
C SER A 118 18.56 19.57 -18.04
N LYS A 119 19.06 20.79 -18.33
CA LYS A 119 20.41 21.06 -18.86
C LYS A 119 21.04 22.25 -18.09
N PRO A 120 22.36 22.25 -17.83
CA PRO A 120 23.32 21.17 -18.08
C PRO A 120 23.17 19.99 -17.10
N ARG A 121 22.38 20.15 -16.02
CA ARG A 121 22.12 19.10 -15.03
C ARG A 121 20.65 19.07 -14.62
N GLN A 122 20.07 17.88 -14.56
CA GLN A 122 18.73 17.69 -14.00
C GLN A 122 18.69 18.23 -12.57
N THR A 123 17.78 19.16 -12.30
CA THR A 123 17.57 19.77 -10.99
C THR A 123 16.11 19.63 -10.61
N VAL A 124 15.87 19.06 -9.44
CA VAL A 124 14.53 18.93 -8.84
C VAL A 124 14.44 19.85 -7.65
N VAL A 125 13.38 20.66 -7.59
CA VAL A 125 13.04 21.48 -6.42
C VAL A 125 11.79 20.91 -5.77
N TYR A 126 11.93 20.52 -4.50
CA TYR A 126 10.84 20.11 -3.63
C TYR A 126 10.42 21.32 -2.81
N LYS A 127 9.13 21.67 -2.83
CA LYS A 127 8.51 22.64 -1.92
C LYS A 127 7.76 21.85 -0.84
N LEU A 128 8.33 21.82 0.36
CA LEU A 128 7.78 21.06 1.48
C LEU A 128 6.58 21.79 2.09
N ASN A 129 5.68 21.03 2.70
CA ASN A 129 4.60 21.58 3.51
C ASN A 129 5.22 22.28 4.74
N PRO A 130 4.96 23.59 4.97
CA PRO A 130 5.54 24.33 6.09
C PRO A 130 5.08 23.80 7.47
N LYS A 131 3.94 23.09 7.52
CA LYS A 131 3.46 22.43 8.75
C LYS A 131 4.21 21.13 9.06
N ALA A 132 4.97 20.58 8.09
CA ALA A 132 5.65 19.31 8.25
C ALA A 132 6.81 19.39 9.24
N LYS A 133 6.68 18.65 10.34
CA LYS A 133 7.62 18.65 11.46
C LYS A 133 7.87 17.24 11.96
N TRP A 134 9.05 17.03 12.52
CA TRP A 134 9.32 15.86 13.32
C TRP A 134 8.60 16.00 14.67
N ASN A 135 8.32 14.86 15.32
CA ASN A 135 7.67 14.83 16.64
C ASN A 135 8.52 15.46 17.76
N ASP A 136 9.80 15.71 17.51
CA ASP A 136 10.70 16.51 18.35
C ASP A 136 10.53 18.03 18.17
N GLY A 137 9.57 18.46 17.33
CA GLY A 137 9.25 19.86 17.04
C GLY A 137 10.05 20.47 15.89
N ARG A 138 11.13 19.82 15.44
CA ARG A 138 11.97 20.35 14.35
C ARG A 138 11.25 20.27 13.01
N SER A 139 11.26 21.34 12.22
CA SER A 139 10.73 21.29 10.86
C SER A 139 11.49 20.29 9.96
N LEU A 140 10.75 19.60 9.10
CA LEU A 140 11.31 18.76 8.04
C LEU A 140 12.01 19.65 7.00
N GLY A 141 13.21 19.27 6.53
CA GLY A 141 13.92 20.14 5.59
C GLY A 141 15.20 19.58 4.99
N ALA A 142 15.95 20.45 4.30
CA ALA A 142 17.14 20.09 3.53
C ALA A 142 18.20 19.30 4.33
N LYS A 143 18.30 19.52 5.66
CA LYS A 143 19.23 18.79 6.52
C LYS A 143 18.92 17.28 6.57
N ASP A 144 17.64 16.90 6.52
CA ASP A 144 17.21 15.49 6.49
C ASP A 144 17.57 14.85 5.14
N PHE A 145 17.27 15.54 4.03
CA PHE A 145 17.62 15.09 2.67
C PHE A 145 19.12 14.91 2.49
N VAL A 146 19.93 15.88 2.94
CA VAL A 146 21.39 15.82 2.85
C VAL A 146 21.93 14.64 3.65
N ALA A 147 21.44 14.42 4.87
CA ALA A 147 21.91 13.33 5.72
C ALA A 147 21.59 11.96 5.10
N GLN A 148 20.36 11.79 4.61
CA GLN A 148 19.94 10.56 3.94
C GLN A 148 20.74 10.29 2.65
N TRP A 149 20.93 11.32 1.81
CA TRP A 149 21.77 11.18 0.61
C TRP A 149 23.21 10.77 0.96
N LYS A 150 23.81 11.37 2.00
CA LYS A 150 25.16 10.99 2.43
C LYS A 150 25.26 9.54 2.89
N ALA A 151 24.23 9.04 3.58
CA ALA A 151 24.19 7.65 4.04
C ALA A 151 23.96 6.66 2.88
N LEU A 152 23.24 7.06 1.84
CA LEU A 152 22.78 6.15 0.77
C LEU A 152 23.53 6.29 -0.55
N ASN A 153 24.38 7.31 -0.74
CA ASN A 153 25.06 7.53 -2.04
C ASN A 153 26.12 6.48 -2.42
N GLY A 154 26.43 5.53 -1.53
CA GLY A 154 27.36 4.43 -1.79
C GLY A 154 28.84 4.81 -1.74
N ARG A 155 29.20 6.05 -1.36
CA ARG A 155 30.60 6.49 -1.26
C ARG A 155 31.31 5.99 0.00
N HIS A 156 30.56 5.56 1.01
CA HIS A 156 31.08 5.13 2.30
C HIS A 156 30.57 3.72 2.63
N GLY A 157 31.41 2.70 2.45
CA GLY A 157 31.03 1.30 2.71
C GLY A 157 30.70 0.97 4.17
N ALA A 158 31.00 1.88 5.11
CA ALA A 158 30.62 1.72 6.51
C ALA A 158 29.10 1.79 6.73
N TYR A 159 28.33 2.38 5.81
CA TYR A 159 26.86 2.31 5.85
C TYR A 159 26.40 1.00 5.25
N TRP A 160 25.76 0.15 6.05
CA TRP A 160 25.24 -1.15 5.61
C TRP A 160 23.89 -0.97 4.90
N SER A 161 23.90 -0.25 3.77
CA SER A 161 22.69 0.02 2.98
C SER A 161 22.42 -1.08 1.96
N ALA A 162 21.16 -1.51 1.83
CA ALA A 162 20.70 -2.48 0.84
C ALA A 162 19.68 -1.90 -0.16
N ARG A 163 19.02 -0.78 0.16
CA ARG A 163 18.01 -0.14 -0.71
C ARG A 163 18.38 1.30 -1.05
N ASN A 164 19.39 1.51 -1.89
CA ASN A 164 19.99 2.83 -2.09
C ASN A 164 20.12 3.27 -3.57
N ALA A 165 19.37 2.63 -4.47
CA ALA A 165 19.35 2.98 -5.88
C ALA A 165 19.02 4.46 -6.11
N GLY A 166 19.65 5.07 -7.11
CA GLY A 166 19.45 6.47 -7.48
C GLY A 166 20.19 7.51 -6.62
N TYR A 167 20.50 7.24 -5.35
CA TYR A 167 21.20 8.21 -4.49
C TYR A 167 22.63 8.52 -4.96
N ASN A 168 23.30 7.55 -5.61
CA ASN A 168 24.61 7.76 -6.24
C ASN A 168 24.55 8.69 -7.47
N ARG A 169 23.37 8.95 -8.03
CA ARG A 169 23.16 9.87 -9.16
C ARG A 169 23.08 11.33 -8.71
N ILE A 170 22.85 11.59 -7.43
CA ILE A 170 22.75 12.94 -6.88
C ILE A 170 24.16 13.54 -6.72
N ALA A 171 24.36 14.74 -7.28
CA ALA A 171 25.60 15.49 -7.15
C ALA A 171 25.59 16.44 -5.95
N LYS A 172 24.45 17.08 -5.66
CA LYS A 172 24.34 18.07 -4.58
C LYS A 172 22.91 18.17 -4.08
N ILE A 173 22.75 18.33 -2.77
CA ILE A 173 21.49 18.72 -2.12
C ILE A 173 21.74 19.98 -1.30
N GLY A 174 20.79 20.91 -1.32
CA GLY A 174 20.83 22.10 -0.49
C GLY A 174 19.45 22.74 -0.29
N LYS A 175 19.44 23.91 0.36
CA LYS A 175 18.24 24.75 0.41
C LYS A 175 17.85 25.16 -1.03
N GLY A 176 16.56 25.19 -1.29
CA GLY A 176 16.01 25.75 -2.52
C GLY A 176 15.96 27.28 -2.48
N PRO A 177 15.52 27.91 -3.58
CA PRO A 177 15.46 29.37 -3.68
C PRO A 177 14.41 30.01 -2.76
N GLY A 178 13.36 29.29 -2.38
CA GLY A 178 12.31 29.77 -1.46
C GLY A 178 12.32 29.11 -0.08
N ALA A 179 11.50 29.65 0.83
CA ALA A 179 11.24 29.04 2.14
C ALA A 179 10.69 27.61 1.99
N HIS A 180 11.12 26.72 2.90
CA HIS A 180 10.75 25.29 2.90
C HIS A 180 11.07 24.53 1.60
N GLN A 181 11.98 25.04 0.77
CA GLN A 181 12.40 24.36 -0.44
C GLN A 181 13.70 23.57 -0.25
N VAL A 182 13.78 22.43 -0.92
CA VAL A 182 14.99 21.62 -1.05
C VAL A 182 15.32 21.48 -2.52
N LYS A 183 16.56 21.80 -2.89
CA LYS A 183 17.07 21.64 -4.25
C LYS A 183 17.97 20.42 -4.32
N VAL A 184 17.64 19.48 -5.22
CA VAL A 184 18.42 18.28 -5.52
C VAL A 184 18.94 18.39 -6.95
N VAL A 185 20.26 18.42 -7.09
CA VAL A 185 20.94 18.46 -8.39
C VAL A 185 21.53 17.09 -8.67
N PHE A 186 21.16 16.52 -9.80
CA PHE A 186 21.66 15.22 -10.26
C PHE A 186 22.92 15.40 -11.10
N GLY A 187 23.92 14.56 -10.87
CA GLY A 187 25.12 14.48 -11.71
C GLY A 187 24.89 13.63 -12.96
N LYS A 188 23.95 12.68 -12.89
CA LYS A 188 23.47 11.87 -14.02
C LYS A 188 21.94 11.87 -13.96
N PRO A 189 21.23 12.05 -15.09
CA PRO A 189 19.78 12.00 -15.09
C PRO A 189 19.23 10.74 -14.41
N TYR A 190 18.12 10.91 -13.70
CA TYR A 190 17.41 9.83 -13.00
C TYR A 190 15.90 10.08 -13.14
N ALA A 191 15.24 9.23 -13.92
CA ALA A 191 13.81 9.35 -14.21
C ALA A 191 12.95 9.07 -12.98
N ASP A 192 13.36 8.08 -12.17
CA ASP A 192 12.64 7.61 -10.98
C ASP A 192 12.95 8.43 -9.72
N TRP A 193 13.23 9.73 -9.88
CA TRP A 193 13.59 10.62 -8.78
C TRP A 193 12.49 10.76 -7.72
N GLN A 194 11.23 10.48 -8.08
CA GLN A 194 10.08 10.51 -7.16
C GLN A 194 10.08 9.36 -6.15
N SER A 195 10.80 8.27 -6.44
CA SER A 195 10.98 7.14 -5.51
C SER A 195 12.08 7.38 -4.48
N LEU A 196 12.88 8.45 -4.64
CA LEU A 196 13.86 8.85 -3.64
C LEU A 196 13.17 9.49 -2.43
N PHE A 197 13.83 9.39 -1.26
CA PHE A 197 13.31 9.91 0.01
C PHE A 197 11.93 9.32 0.40
N ALA A 198 11.68 8.07 0.00
CA ALA A 198 10.52 7.27 0.38
C ALA A 198 11.00 5.95 1.04
N PRO A 199 10.97 5.84 2.38
CA PRO A 199 10.67 6.89 3.35
C PRO A 199 11.85 7.87 3.57
N LEU A 200 11.55 9.10 4.01
CA LEU A 200 12.57 10.04 4.50
C LEU A 200 12.78 9.81 5.99
N TYR A 201 14.03 9.66 6.43
CA TYR A 201 14.41 9.55 7.85
C TYR A 201 14.87 10.90 8.41
N PRO A 202 14.75 11.09 9.74
CA PRO A 202 15.32 12.26 10.39
C PRO A 202 16.84 12.22 10.27
N LYS A 203 17.47 13.40 10.13
CA LYS A 203 18.94 13.52 10.08
C LYS A 203 19.65 12.79 11.23
N SER A 204 19.00 12.63 12.39
CA SER A 204 19.56 11.97 13.57
C SER A 204 19.81 10.48 13.35
N ALA A 205 18.93 9.80 12.60
CA ALA A 205 19.09 8.39 12.21
C ALA A 205 20.15 8.20 11.13
N MET A 206 20.41 9.26 10.35
CA MET A 206 21.37 9.26 9.24
C MET A 206 22.74 9.86 9.62
N ARG A 207 22.95 10.19 10.91
CA ARG A 207 24.15 10.87 11.41
C ARG A 207 25.30 9.88 11.62
N GLY A 208 25.94 9.48 10.51
CA GLY A 208 27.10 8.60 10.53
C GLY A 208 26.75 7.11 10.51
N PRO A 209 27.73 6.23 10.22
CA PRO A 209 27.52 4.79 10.09
C PRO A 209 26.91 4.15 11.33
N HIS A 210 27.37 4.49 12.54
CA HIS A 210 26.83 3.89 13.76
C HIS A 210 25.34 4.22 13.98
N ALA A 211 24.94 5.47 13.76
CA ALA A 211 23.53 5.86 13.89
C ALA A 211 22.66 5.15 12.84
N PHE A 212 23.15 5.05 11.60
CA PHE A 212 22.45 4.36 10.51
C PHE A 212 22.33 2.85 10.76
N ASN A 213 23.44 2.21 11.18
CA ASN A 213 23.56 0.77 11.30
C ASN A 213 22.85 0.22 12.55
N GLN A 214 23.01 0.92 13.68
CA GLN A 214 22.63 0.43 15.00
C GLN A 214 21.50 1.24 15.65
N GLY A 215 21.37 2.52 15.31
CA GLY A 215 20.49 3.47 16.01
C GLY A 215 19.01 3.10 15.95
N SER A 216 18.60 2.40 14.89
CA SER A 216 17.22 2.00 14.63
C SER A 216 16.91 0.53 14.91
N ARG A 217 17.82 -0.25 15.52
CA ARG A 217 17.57 -1.70 15.76
C ARG A 217 16.46 -2.01 16.76
N LYS A 218 16.22 -1.11 17.71
CA LYS A 218 15.26 -1.34 18.81
C LYS A 218 14.30 -0.17 19.05
N LYS A 219 14.55 0.97 18.41
CA LYS A 219 13.82 2.22 18.65
C LYS A 219 13.78 3.07 17.39
N LEU A 220 12.79 3.95 17.32
CA LEU A 220 12.66 5.00 16.32
C LEU A 220 12.10 6.24 17.03
N PRO A 221 12.96 6.99 17.74
CA PRO A 221 12.49 8.03 18.67
C PRO A 221 11.91 9.24 17.93
N VAL A 222 12.44 9.54 16.75
CA VAL A 222 12.03 10.68 15.93
C VAL A 222 11.25 10.17 14.74
N SER A 223 9.98 10.55 14.66
CA SER A 223 9.01 10.19 13.62
C SER A 223 8.31 11.46 13.13
N ALA A 224 7.67 11.38 11.97
CA ALA A 224 6.90 12.49 11.41
C ALA A 224 5.66 11.96 10.71
N GLY A 225 5.01 10.95 11.26
CA GLY A 225 3.78 10.35 10.74
C GLY A 225 2.62 10.42 11.73
N PRO A 226 1.43 9.92 11.35
CA PRO A 226 0.24 9.92 12.21
C PRO A 226 0.38 9.01 13.45
N PHE A 227 1.33 8.08 13.43
CA PHE A 227 1.69 7.26 14.58
C PHE A 227 3.18 7.39 14.91
N LYS A 228 3.53 7.05 16.14
CA LYS A 228 4.91 6.91 16.62
C LYS A 228 5.12 5.54 17.28
N LEU A 229 6.35 5.05 17.22
CA LEU A 229 6.73 3.82 17.90
C LEU A 229 6.62 4.01 19.42
N SER A 230 5.80 3.19 20.07
CA SER A 230 5.61 3.23 21.53
C SER A 230 6.35 2.11 22.24
N ARG A 231 6.25 0.86 21.74
CA ARG A 231 6.86 -0.29 22.41
C ARG A 231 7.22 -1.40 21.44
N VAL A 232 8.35 -2.05 21.70
CA VAL A 232 8.74 -3.34 21.11
C VAL A 232 8.79 -4.36 22.23
N SER A 233 8.05 -5.46 22.09
CA SER A 233 7.94 -6.50 23.11
C SER A 233 8.35 -7.84 22.52
N LYS A 234 9.47 -8.38 23.00
CA LYS A 234 9.92 -9.73 22.64
C LYS A 234 9.00 -10.79 23.24
N ALA A 235 8.62 -10.63 24.52
CA ALA A 235 7.77 -11.57 25.24
C ALA A 235 6.42 -11.79 24.54
N SER A 236 5.75 -10.69 24.14
CA SER A 236 4.48 -10.77 23.41
C SER A 236 4.65 -10.79 21.89
N ARG A 237 5.90 -10.89 21.39
CA ARG A 237 6.30 -10.85 19.98
C ARG A 237 5.53 -9.79 19.18
N SER A 238 5.57 -8.54 19.65
CA SER A 238 4.75 -7.47 19.06
C SER A 238 5.44 -6.11 19.07
N VAL A 239 5.07 -5.28 18.09
CA VAL A 239 5.36 -3.84 18.00
C VAL A 239 4.07 -3.06 18.22
N SER A 240 4.11 -1.99 19.01
CA SER A 240 2.97 -1.11 19.26
C SER A 240 3.30 0.31 18.80
N LEU A 241 2.45 0.84 17.94
CA LEU A 241 2.46 2.22 17.48
C LEU A 241 1.26 2.93 18.10
N VAL A 242 1.46 4.13 18.61
CA VAL A 242 0.37 4.96 19.16
C VAL A 242 0.25 6.22 18.33
N ARG A 243 -0.97 6.76 18.24
CA ARG A 243 -1.24 8.04 17.58
C ARG A 243 -0.24 9.10 18.06
N ASP A 244 0.35 9.84 17.13
CA ASP A 244 1.28 10.92 17.48
C ASP A 244 0.52 12.25 17.60
N PRO A 245 0.42 12.86 18.80
CA PRO A 245 -0.22 14.16 18.97
C PRO A 245 0.55 15.29 18.26
N ALA A 246 1.81 15.09 17.87
CA ALA A 246 2.57 16.07 17.10
C ALA A 246 2.21 16.10 15.60
N TRP A 247 1.40 15.15 15.11
CA TRP A 247 0.96 15.07 13.72
C TRP A 247 0.10 16.29 13.33
N TRP A 248 0.44 16.94 12.21
CA TRP A 248 -0.23 18.15 11.71
C TRP A 248 -1.26 17.90 10.62
N GLY A 249 -1.25 16.69 10.02
CA GLY A 249 -2.20 16.29 9.00
C GLY A 249 -3.53 15.88 9.60
N GLU A 250 -4.35 15.19 8.81
CA GLU A 250 -5.61 14.67 9.32
C GLU A 250 -5.36 13.64 10.44
N ARG A 251 -6.01 13.84 11.60
CA ARG A 251 -5.87 12.93 12.75
C ARG A 251 -6.25 11.52 12.32
N ALA A 252 -5.44 10.51 12.67
CA ALA A 252 -5.84 9.12 12.46
C ALA A 252 -7.19 8.83 13.15
N LYS A 253 -7.90 7.75 12.80
CA LYS A 253 -9.08 7.33 13.56
C LYS A 253 -8.69 6.43 14.74
N LEU A 254 -7.79 5.48 14.52
CA LEU A 254 -7.26 4.56 15.54
C LEU A 254 -6.37 5.22 16.59
N ASP A 255 -6.46 4.78 17.85
CA ASP A 255 -5.51 5.20 18.91
C ASP A 255 -4.19 4.45 18.84
N ARG A 256 -4.25 3.17 18.46
CA ARG A 256 -3.10 2.27 18.47
C ARG A 256 -3.14 1.28 17.31
N ILE A 257 -1.97 0.96 16.80
CA ILE A 257 -1.74 -0.19 15.92
C ILE A 257 -0.81 -1.15 16.66
N ARG A 258 -1.23 -2.40 16.81
CA ARG A 258 -0.44 -3.48 17.40
C ARG A 258 -0.10 -4.51 16.33
N LEU A 259 1.14 -4.47 15.87
CA LEU A 259 1.69 -5.48 14.97
C LEU A 259 2.14 -6.68 15.81
N LYS A 260 1.55 -7.85 15.59
CA LYS A 260 1.83 -9.08 16.34
C LYS A 260 2.37 -10.16 15.41
N ALA A 261 3.50 -10.75 15.76
CA ALA A 261 4.02 -11.89 15.01
C ALA A 261 3.10 -13.10 15.21
N VAL A 262 2.46 -13.55 14.13
CA VAL A 262 1.55 -14.70 14.13
C VAL A 262 1.87 -15.59 12.92
N PRO A 263 2.20 -16.88 13.10
CA PRO A 263 2.40 -17.82 12.00
C PRO A 263 1.20 -17.85 11.07
N ARG A 264 1.43 -17.88 9.75
CA ARG A 264 0.36 -17.76 8.74
C ARG A 264 -0.77 -18.78 8.94
N ALA A 265 -0.42 -20.04 9.19
CA ALA A 265 -1.39 -21.12 9.47
C ALA A 265 -2.29 -20.89 10.70
N LYS A 266 -1.95 -19.95 11.60
CA LYS A 266 -2.76 -19.61 12.79
C LYS A 266 -3.59 -18.34 12.63
N ARG A 267 -3.47 -17.64 11.50
CA ARG A 267 -4.10 -16.32 11.31
C ARG A 267 -5.61 -16.41 11.09
N ALA A 268 -6.08 -17.40 10.32
CA ALA A 268 -7.51 -17.61 10.08
C ALA A 268 -8.29 -17.81 11.39
N ALA A 269 -7.92 -18.82 12.18
CA ALA A 269 -8.52 -19.07 13.49
C ALA A 269 -8.39 -17.88 14.47
N ALA A 270 -7.32 -17.07 14.34
CA ALA A 270 -7.14 -15.89 15.17
C ALA A 270 -8.01 -14.69 14.72
N LEU A 271 -8.36 -14.60 13.43
CA LEU A 271 -9.36 -13.65 12.93
C LEU A 271 -10.76 -14.08 13.38
N GLU A 272 -11.12 -15.35 13.20
CA GLU A 272 -12.40 -15.93 13.65
C GLU A 272 -12.62 -15.75 15.15
N GLY A 273 -11.59 -16.02 15.95
CA GLY A 273 -11.64 -15.81 17.40
C GLY A 273 -11.50 -14.35 17.84
N HIS A 274 -11.59 -13.38 16.93
CA HIS A 274 -11.46 -11.94 17.18
C HIS A 274 -10.19 -11.55 17.96
N LYS A 275 -9.09 -12.31 17.80
CA LYS A 275 -7.77 -12.01 18.40
C LYS A 275 -6.93 -11.10 17.50
N LEU A 276 -7.28 -11.04 16.22
CA LEU A 276 -6.73 -10.17 15.19
C LEU A 276 -7.88 -9.44 14.49
N ASP A 277 -7.58 -8.27 13.96
CA ASP A 277 -8.50 -7.50 13.12
C ASP A 277 -8.06 -7.50 11.66
N LEU A 278 -6.77 -7.73 11.41
CA LEU A 278 -6.19 -7.75 10.07
C LEU A 278 -5.04 -8.75 9.99
N ALA A 279 -5.07 -9.61 8.98
CA ALA A 279 -4.04 -10.61 8.76
C ALA A 279 -4.00 -11.04 7.30
N GLU A 280 -2.81 -11.29 6.76
CA GLU A 280 -2.68 -12.02 5.49
C GLU A 280 -2.95 -13.50 5.76
N VAL A 281 -3.87 -14.09 5.00
CA VAL A 281 -4.21 -15.52 5.02
C VAL A 281 -3.68 -16.20 3.75
N ASP A 282 -3.59 -17.53 3.76
CA ASP A 282 -3.25 -18.29 2.56
C ASP A 282 -4.37 -18.24 1.51
N GLY A 283 -4.01 -18.56 0.26
CA GLY A 283 -4.94 -18.49 -0.86
C GLY A 283 -6.12 -19.45 -0.75
N GLY A 284 -5.95 -20.62 -0.13
CA GLY A 284 -7.03 -21.59 0.06
C GLY A 284 -8.08 -21.07 1.04
N VAL A 285 -7.64 -20.52 2.18
CA VAL A 285 -8.53 -19.82 3.13
C VAL A 285 -9.22 -18.63 2.47
N ALA A 286 -8.49 -17.83 1.67
CA ALA A 286 -9.09 -16.70 0.97
C ALA A 286 -10.20 -17.15 0.01
N GLN A 287 -9.99 -18.21 -0.78
CA GLN A 287 -10.99 -18.75 -1.69
C GLN A 287 -12.25 -19.25 -0.96
N LEU A 288 -12.08 -19.92 0.18
CA LEU A 288 -13.21 -20.37 1.01
C LEU A 288 -14.04 -19.19 1.52
N VAL A 289 -13.39 -18.12 1.99
CA VAL A 289 -14.08 -16.89 2.43
C VAL A 289 -14.81 -16.22 1.27
N SER A 290 -14.18 -16.09 0.10
CA SER A 290 -14.82 -15.50 -1.08
C SER A 290 -16.02 -16.33 -1.55
N ALA A 291 -15.92 -17.66 -1.55
CA ALA A 291 -17.03 -18.56 -1.89
C ALA A 291 -18.20 -18.43 -0.90
N ALA A 292 -17.92 -18.39 0.40
CA ALA A 292 -18.94 -18.19 1.44
C ALA A 292 -19.67 -16.85 1.29
N ASN A 293 -18.94 -15.76 1.00
CA ASN A 293 -19.51 -14.44 0.78
C ASN A 293 -20.37 -14.38 -0.50
N ALA A 294 -19.99 -15.08 -1.56
CA ALA A 294 -20.80 -15.18 -2.78
C ALA A 294 -22.10 -15.96 -2.53
N SER A 295 -22.03 -17.06 -1.78
CA SER A 295 -23.21 -17.85 -1.39
C SER A 295 -24.17 -17.06 -0.51
N SER A 296 -23.67 -16.26 0.44
CA SER A 296 -24.50 -15.38 1.27
C SER A 296 -25.24 -14.32 0.45
N LYS A 297 -24.58 -13.70 -0.54
CA LYS A 297 -25.22 -12.73 -1.45
C LYS A 297 -26.30 -13.37 -2.33
N ASN A 298 -26.10 -14.62 -2.74
CA ASN A 298 -27.09 -15.36 -3.53
C ASN A 298 -28.27 -15.86 -2.68
N GLY A 299 -28.03 -16.22 -1.41
CA GLY A 299 -29.08 -16.56 -0.45
C GLY A 299 -30.00 -15.38 -0.14
N ASP A 300 -29.44 -14.19 0.10
CA ASP A 300 -30.20 -12.94 0.31
C ASP A 300 -31.04 -12.51 -0.91
N GLN A 301 -30.66 -12.93 -2.11
CA GLN A 301 -31.41 -12.69 -3.35
C GLN A 301 -32.56 -13.68 -3.52
N ALA A 302 -32.34 -14.96 -3.17
CA ALA A 302 -33.36 -16.00 -3.23
C ALA A 302 -34.48 -15.80 -2.19
N ASP A 303 -34.14 -15.29 -1.00
CA ASP A 303 -35.12 -15.01 0.06
C ASP A 303 -36.04 -13.82 -0.27
N LYS A 304 -35.60 -12.93 -1.18
CA LYS A 304 -36.43 -11.83 -1.74
C LYS A 304 -37.35 -12.25 -2.87
N GLN A 305 -37.30 -13.52 -3.30
CA GLN A 305 -38.11 -14.06 -4.41
C GLN A 305 -39.16 -15.09 -3.96
N LEU A 306 -39.37 -15.30 -2.66
CA LEU A 306 -40.48 -16.12 -2.18
C LEU A 306 -41.82 -15.41 -2.45
N PRO A 307 -42.76 -16.01 -3.21
CA PRO A 307 -44.08 -15.44 -3.39
C PRO A 307 -44.84 -15.49 -2.05
N GLN A 308 -45.45 -14.38 -1.65
CA GLN A 308 -46.32 -14.32 -0.49
C GLN A 308 -47.43 -15.38 -0.64
N ARG A 309 -47.34 -16.46 0.15
CA ARG A 309 -48.46 -17.39 0.30
C ARG A 309 -49.57 -16.65 1.05
N GLY A 310 -50.69 -16.46 0.35
CA GLY A 310 -51.89 -15.82 0.86
C GLY A 310 -52.37 -16.42 2.18
N ALA A 311 -52.79 -15.54 3.08
CA ALA A 311 -53.41 -15.89 4.35
C ALA A 311 -54.77 -16.58 4.14
N PRO A 312 -55.18 -17.53 5.00
CA PRO A 312 -56.53 -18.06 4.99
C PRO A 312 -57.52 -17.05 5.59
N SER A 313 -58.62 -16.82 4.86
CA SER A 313 -59.72 -15.93 5.25
C SER A 313 -60.43 -16.41 6.52
N ALA A 314 -60.61 -15.51 7.49
CA ALA A 314 -61.47 -15.72 8.66
C ALA A 314 -62.95 -15.42 8.32
N PRO A 315 -63.92 -16.11 8.94
CA PRO A 315 -65.35 -15.84 8.76
C PRO A 315 -65.78 -14.61 9.59
N GLY A 316 -66.60 -13.74 8.98
CA GLY A 316 -67.08 -12.49 9.58
C GLY A 316 -68.18 -12.70 10.63
N GLU A 317 -68.01 -12.06 11.78
CA GLU A 317 -69.06 -11.82 12.77
C GLU A 317 -70.00 -10.71 12.30
N ALA A 318 -71.30 -11.02 12.26
CA ALA A 318 -72.38 -10.03 12.22
C ALA A 318 -73.02 -9.95 13.60
N GLY A 319 -72.92 -8.78 14.24
CA GLY A 319 -73.66 -8.46 15.45
C GLY A 319 -74.89 -7.63 15.14
N HIS A 320 -76.08 -8.15 15.43
CA HIS A 320 -77.19 -7.32 15.89
C HIS A 320 -78.11 -8.13 16.81
N ALA A 321 -78.28 -7.61 18.03
CA ALA A 321 -79.16 -8.12 19.05
C ALA A 321 -80.54 -7.45 18.93
N ALA A 322 -81.61 -8.21 19.16
CA ALA A 322 -82.72 -7.84 20.04
C ALA A 322 -83.76 -8.97 20.08
N ARG A 323 -84.07 -9.41 21.30
CA ARG A 323 -85.07 -10.43 21.65
C ARG A 323 -86.07 -9.76 22.59
N GLY A 324 -87.35 -9.95 22.32
CA GLY A 324 -88.49 -9.60 23.17
C GLY A 324 -89.73 -9.72 22.28
N GLY A 325 -90.74 -10.54 22.54
CA GLY A 325 -91.18 -11.23 23.74
C GLY A 325 -92.70 -11.17 23.68
N GLU A 326 -93.34 -12.27 23.25
CA GLU A 326 -94.79 -12.41 23.23
C GLU A 326 -95.33 -12.69 24.64
N GLY A 327 -96.48 -12.09 24.96
CA GLY A 327 -97.35 -12.49 26.06
C GLY A 327 -98.57 -11.58 26.21
N GLY A 328 -99.76 -12.11 25.89
CA GLY A 328 -101.03 -11.84 26.59
C GLY A 328 -101.97 -10.75 26.05
N GLU A 329 -103.16 -11.20 25.64
CA GLU A 329 -104.48 -10.52 25.48
C GLU A 329 -104.60 -9.12 24.84
#